data_AF-A0A011UUM2-F1
#
_entry.id   AF-A0A011UUM2-F1
#
_cell.length_a   1.000
_cell.length_b   1.000
_cell.length_c   1.000
_cell.angle_alpha   90.00
_cell.angle_beta   90.00
_cell.angle_gamma   90.00
#
_symmetry.space_group_name_H-M   'P 1'
#
loop_
_entity.id
_entity.type
_entity.pdbx_description
1 polymer ?
#
loop_
_entity_poly.entity_id
_entity_poly.type
_entity_poly.pdbx_seq_one_letter_code
_entity_poly.pdbx_strand_id
1 'polypeptide(L)'
;MAQTVLTADIIAKEALMILDNNLVMAKQVFRGYENEFSKKVNGYEVGETISIRRPTDFTVRNTPVMSAQDVTEGKTTITVNQRRGVDFKFSSQDLTLKISELSERVIKPAMVQLANEVDRSIMELYYKVPSWVGTSGKKIGSFADFAVAPERMDEYANPTDGRSAVLAPADHWGLLGSQTALYIQDAAKGAYRKGSLGEIGGVDTYMSQNIPVHTAGTRTNGTIGAAITSATITYDAVKDSMEQTISLAGLGTTNTVKKGDVFTITGVYAVNPVTKARLGFLKQFTVLEDATAAAGAANVKIWPAMIWTGAFKNIDTSDSDLNGKAVTWQSAASAVDRQNLVFHKNAFALVSVPLVSPPGAVDVSRRSYKGTNVRVIPVYDGVNDVSSFRLDILYGVQAIDPRLAHRLSGNTNP
;
A
#
# COMPACT_ATOMS: atom_id res chain seq x y z
N MET A 1 41.56 21.98 -18.51
CA MET A 1 40.31 21.62 -17.81
C MET A 1 39.93 20.23 -18.26
N ALA A 2 39.95 19.25 -17.35
CA ALA A 2 39.64 17.87 -17.71
C ALA A 2 38.15 17.79 -18.12
N GLN A 3 37.90 17.38 -19.35
CA GLN A 3 36.56 17.02 -19.81
C GLN A 3 36.17 15.78 -19.01
N THR A 4 35.28 15.92 -18.02
CA THR A 4 34.76 14.77 -17.28
C THR A 4 33.91 13.96 -18.25
N VAL A 5 34.46 12.93 -18.86
CA VAL A 5 33.70 12.01 -19.71
C VAL A 5 32.62 11.37 -18.83
N LEU A 6 31.37 11.55 -19.22
CA LEU A 6 30.22 11.10 -18.45
C LEU A 6 30.12 9.57 -18.60
N THR A 7 30.70 8.85 -17.65
CA THR A 7 30.65 7.38 -17.65
C THR A 7 29.28 6.91 -17.19
N ALA A 8 28.87 5.71 -17.64
CA ALA A 8 27.66 5.05 -17.14
C ALA A 8 27.63 4.97 -15.61
N ASP A 9 28.81 4.98 -14.97
CA ASP A 9 28.95 4.97 -13.52
C ASP A 9 28.51 6.26 -12.82
N ILE A 10 28.90 7.40 -13.39
CA ILE A 10 28.52 8.71 -12.86
C ILE A 10 27.00 8.90 -13.04
N ILE A 11 26.46 8.52 -14.21
CA ILE A 11 25.01 8.52 -14.48
C ILE A 11 24.29 7.68 -13.43
N ALA A 12 24.74 6.44 -13.20
CA ALA A 12 24.08 5.53 -12.28
C ALA A 12 24.08 6.06 -10.83
N LYS A 13 25.19 6.68 -10.39
CA LYS A 13 25.28 7.27 -9.04
C LYS A 13 24.36 8.47 -8.89
N GLU A 14 24.36 9.38 -9.86
CA GLU A 14 23.56 10.59 -9.81
C GLU A 14 22.07 10.30 -9.95
N ALA A 15 21.72 9.42 -10.89
CA ALA A 15 20.36 8.92 -11.06
C ALA A 15 19.81 8.31 -9.78
N LEU A 16 20.60 7.47 -9.10
CA LEU A 16 20.21 6.84 -7.85
C LEU A 16 20.01 7.83 -6.70
N MET A 17 20.87 8.83 -6.56
CA MET A 17 20.71 9.88 -5.54
C MET A 17 19.44 10.69 -5.77
N ILE A 18 19.16 11.05 -7.02
CA ILE A 18 17.93 11.80 -7.37
C ILE A 18 16.69 10.92 -7.14
N LEU A 19 16.74 9.65 -7.55
CA LEU A 19 15.65 8.70 -7.35
C LEU A 19 15.32 8.58 -5.86
N ASP A 20 16.31 8.27 -5.01
CA ASP A 20 16.10 8.14 -3.55
C ASP A 20 15.52 9.41 -2.95
N ASN A 21 16.02 10.60 -3.34
CA ASN A 21 15.53 11.86 -2.80
C ASN A 21 14.04 12.12 -3.12
N ASN A 22 13.56 11.74 -4.30
CA ASN A 22 12.18 12.01 -4.73
C ASN A 22 11.15 10.97 -4.25
N LEU A 23 11.58 9.83 -3.70
CA LEU A 23 10.67 8.85 -3.11
C LEU A 23 10.03 9.40 -1.82
N VAL A 24 8.72 9.28 -1.70
CA VAL A 24 7.94 9.62 -0.50
C VAL A 24 7.43 8.36 0.17
N MET A 25 6.54 7.61 -0.49
CA MET A 25 5.89 6.41 0.07
C MET A 25 6.90 5.28 0.28
N ALA A 26 7.80 5.08 -0.68
CA ALA A 26 8.81 4.02 -0.62
C ALA A 26 9.79 4.14 0.57
N LYS A 27 9.89 5.32 1.20
CA LYS A 27 10.68 5.54 2.42
C LYS A 27 9.95 5.18 3.71
N GLN A 28 8.62 5.21 3.69
CA GLN A 28 7.78 4.98 4.87
C GLN A 28 7.39 3.50 5.05
N VAL A 29 7.60 2.67 4.03
CA VAL A 29 7.27 1.24 4.07
C VAL A 29 8.46 0.38 4.49
N PHE A 30 8.21 -0.88 4.83
CA PHE A 30 9.27 -1.81 5.19
C PHE A 30 10.19 -2.10 3.98
N ARG A 31 11.50 -2.04 4.24
CA ARG A 31 12.61 -2.34 3.32
C ARG A 31 13.52 -3.33 4.04
N GLY A 32 13.84 -4.48 3.45
CA GLY A 32 14.71 -5.44 4.14
C GLY A 32 14.77 -6.84 3.56
N TYR A 33 13.81 -7.25 2.73
CA TYR A 33 13.84 -8.60 2.14
C TYR A 33 14.77 -8.75 0.93
N GLU A 34 15.47 -7.69 0.54
CA GLU A 34 16.34 -7.64 -0.64
C GLU A 34 17.49 -8.65 -0.54
N ASN A 35 17.99 -8.88 0.68
CA ASN A 35 19.02 -9.89 0.95
C ASN A 35 18.51 -11.31 0.75
N GLU A 36 17.22 -11.59 0.96
CA GLU A 36 16.65 -12.93 0.76
C GLU A 36 16.63 -13.33 -0.72
N PHE A 37 16.40 -12.38 -1.63
CA PHE A 37 16.47 -12.61 -3.08
C PHE A 37 17.90 -12.79 -3.60
N SER A 38 18.88 -12.28 -2.86
CA SER A 38 20.30 -12.41 -3.21
C SER A 38 20.96 -13.68 -2.68
N LYS A 39 20.26 -14.43 -1.81
CA LYS A 39 20.77 -15.71 -1.28
C LYS A 39 20.75 -16.77 -2.38
N LYS A 40 21.86 -17.51 -2.48
CA LYS A 40 21.93 -18.74 -3.28
C LYS A 40 21.63 -19.90 -2.36
N VAL A 41 20.56 -20.64 -2.64
CA VAL A 41 20.25 -21.89 -1.93
C VAL A 41 20.76 -23.03 -2.82
N ASN A 42 21.76 -23.77 -2.35
CA ASN A 42 22.33 -24.93 -3.06
C ASN A 42 22.78 -24.63 -4.50
N GLY A 43 23.32 -23.43 -4.76
CA GLY A 43 23.79 -23.01 -6.09
C GLY A 43 22.73 -22.40 -7.01
N TYR A 44 21.45 -22.39 -6.62
CA TYR A 44 20.36 -21.75 -7.34
C TYR A 44 19.97 -20.42 -6.69
N GLU A 45 19.71 -19.39 -7.50
CA GLU A 45 19.19 -18.11 -7.04
C GLU A 45 17.76 -18.30 -6.52
N VAL A 46 17.45 -17.70 -5.36
CA VAL A 46 16.07 -17.64 -4.87
C VAL A 46 15.24 -16.95 -5.94
N GLY A 47 14.23 -17.64 -6.49
CA GLY A 47 13.45 -17.15 -7.62
C GLY A 47 12.73 -15.83 -7.34
N GLU A 48 11.92 -15.36 -8.29
CA GLU A 48 11.26 -14.04 -8.23
C GLU A 48 10.29 -13.85 -7.06
N THR A 49 10.00 -14.88 -6.26
CA THR A 49 9.06 -14.82 -5.12
C THR A 49 9.69 -15.34 -3.84
N ILE A 50 9.54 -14.60 -2.74
CA ILE A 50 9.85 -15.08 -1.38
C ILE A 50 8.57 -15.23 -0.56
N SER A 51 8.62 -16.12 0.43
CA SER A 51 7.58 -16.30 1.43
C SER A 51 7.99 -15.66 2.75
N ILE A 52 7.08 -14.90 3.35
CA ILE A 52 7.19 -14.24 4.64
C ILE A 52 6.19 -14.90 5.59
N ARG A 53 6.64 -15.31 6.78
CA ARG A 53 5.75 -15.91 7.78
C ARG A 53 4.87 -14.84 8.43
N ARG A 54 3.60 -15.16 8.63
CA ARG A 54 2.69 -14.32 9.43
C ARG A 54 2.94 -14.58 10.92
N PRO A 55 2.74 -13.59 11.79
CA PRO A 55 2.78 -13.81 13.24
C PRO A 55 1.76 -14.86 13.66
N THR A 56 2.16 -15.74 14.59
CA THR A 56 1.25 -16.67 15.26
C THR A 56 0.44 -15.94 16.33
N ASP A 57 -0.72 -16.49 16.67
CA ASP A 57 -1.65 -15.92 17.65
C ASP A 57 -2.16 -17.03 18.56
N PHE A 58 -2.48 -16.69 19.81
CA PHE A 58 -2.90 -17.64 20.84
C PHE A 58 -4.01 -17.03 21.70
N THR A 59 -4.89 -17.88 22.25
CA THR A 59 -5.85 -17.46 23.27
C THR A 59 -5.36 -17.80 24.67
N VAL A 60 -5.73 -16.98 25.66
CA VAL A 60 -5.41 -17.22 27.07
C VAL A 60 -6.52 -18.07 27.69
N ARG A 61 -6.14 -19.15 28.39
CA ARG A 61 -7.08 -19.96 29.19
C ARG A 61 -7.31 -19.30 30.56
N ASN A 62 -8.55 -19.37 31.05
CA ASN A 62 -8.92 -18.88 32.38
C ASN A 62 -9.32 -20.02 33.34
N THR A 63 -9.00 -21.27 33.00
CA THR A 63 -9.34 -22.47 33.77
C THR A 63 -8.09 -23.22 34.24
N PRO A 64 -8.15 -23.94 35.38
CA PRO A 64 -7.01 -24.70 35.89
C PRO A 64 -6.60 -25.86 34.98
N VAL A 65 -7.54 -26.42 34.21
CA VAL A 65 -7.30 -27.54 33.28
C VAL A 65 -6.54 -27.06 32.04
N MET A 66 -5.51 -27.81 31.64
CA MET A 66 -4.71 -27.50 30.45
C MET A 66 -5.55 -27.66 29.19
N SER A 67 -5.55 -26.64 28.33
CA SER A 67 -6.13 -26.68 26.98
C SER A 67 -5.00 -26.39 26.00
N ALA A 68 -4.53 -27.41 25.29
CA ALA A 68 -3.50 -27.25 24.27
C ALA A 68 -4.10 -26.58 23.02
N GLN A 69 -3.36 -25.66 22.41
CA GLN A 69 -3.71 -25.02 21.15
C GLN A 69 -2.68 -25.40 20.10
N ASP A 70 -3.15 -25.76 18.90
CA ASP A 70 -2.27 -26.05 17.78
C ASP A 70 -1.57 -24.77 17.29
N VAL A 71 -0.31 -24.93 16.87
CA VAL A 71 0.47 -23.84 16.30
C VAL A 71 0.21 -23.80 14.79
N THR A 72 -0.71 -22.95 14.36
CA THR A 72 -0.97 -22.71 12.93
C THR A 72 -0.17 -21.49 12.44
N GLU A 73 0.77 -21.74 11.53
CA GLU A 73 1.52 -20.69 10.83
C GLU A 73 1.01 -20.50 9.40
N GLY A 74 0.62 -19.27 9.05
CA GLY A 74 0.36 -18.85 7.66
C GLY A 74 1.55 -18.13 7.04
N LYS A 75 1.55 -17.97 5.71
CA LYS A 75 2.55 -17.19 4.98
C LYS A 75 1.93 -16.18 4.02
N THR A 76 2.61 -15.06 3.79
CA THR A 76 2.34 -14.13 2.68
C THR A 76 3.53 -14.13 1.73
N THR A 77 3.32 -13.88 0.45
CA THR A 77 4.40 -13.87 -0.54
C THR A 77 4.61 -12.47 -1.11
N ILE A 78 5.86 -12.11 -1.34
CA ILE A 78 6.22 -10.92 -2.13
C ILE A 78 7.02 -11.35 -3.34
N THR A 79 6.64 -10.81 -4.50
CA THR A 79 7.21 -11.15 -5.80
C THR A 79 7.83 -9.89 -6.40
N VAL A 80 9.04 -10.02 -6.94
CA VAL A 80 9.78 -8.96 -7.64
C VAL A 80 9.47 -9.08 -9.13
N ASN A 81 8.40 -8.43 -9.57
CA ASN A 81 7.87 -8.54 -10.95
C ASN A 81 7.75 -7.21 -11.69
N GLN A 82 8.08 -6.08 -11.06
CA GLN A 82 7.92 -4.76 -11.65
C GLN A 82 9.25 -4.24 -12.17
N ARG A 83 9.46 -4.38 -13.48
CA ARG A 83 10.55 -3.71 -14.18
C ARG A 83 10.04 -2.37 -14.72
N ARG A 84 10.75 -1.29 -14.39
CA ARG A 84 10.50 0.06 -14.91
C ARG A 84 11.81 0.66 -15.36
N GLY A 85 11.76 1.56 -16.32
CA GLY A 85 12.95 2.18 -16.86
C GLY A 85 12.63 3.43 -17.65
N VAL A 86 13.65 4.25 -17.83
CA VAL A 86 13.59 5.45 -18.68
C VAL A 86 14.83 5.43 -19.57
N ASP A 87 14.59 5.59 -20.87
CA ASP A 87 15.62 5.57 -21.89
C ASP A 87 15.75 6.97 -22.49
N PHE A 88 16.99 7.43 -22.67
CA PHE A 88 17.27 8.70 -23.35
C PHE A 88 18.41 8.54 -24.35
N LYS A 89 18.41 9.39 -25.37
CA LYS A 89 19.39 9.37 -26.47
C LYS A 89 20.04 10.73 -26.64
N PHE A 90 21.31 10.72 -26.99
CA PHE A 90 22.10 11.90 -27.31
C PHE A 90 22.85 11.68 -28.62
N SER A 91 22.94 12.73 -29.43
CA SER A 91 23.86 12.72 -30.57
C SER A 91 25.30 12.83 -30.08
N SER A 92 26.25 12.35 -30.87
CA SER A 92 27.68 12.48 -30.57
C SER A 92 28.11 13.94 -30.41
N GLN A 93 27.45 14.87 -31.12
CA GLN A 93 27.67 16.32 -31.01
C GLN A 93 27.17 16.91 -29.68
N ASP A 94 26.03 16.47 -29.17
CA ASP A 94 25.49 16.91 -27.87
C ASP A 94 26.38 16.41 -26.72
N LEU A 95 26.85 15.16 -26.82
CA LEU A 95 27.78 14.57 -25.87
C LEU A 95 29.13 15.28 -25.82
N THR A 96 29.57 15.95 -26.89
CA THR A 96 30.84 16.68 -26.87
C THR A 96 30.73 18.09 -26.27
N LEU A 97 29.56 18.73 -26.36
CA LEU A 97 29.42 20.17 -26.08
C LEU A 97 28.77 20.51 -24.73
N LYS A 98 27.96 19.64 -24.09
CA LYS A 98 27.11 20.03 -22.93
C LYS A 98 26.98 18.98 -21.82
N ILE A 99 28.05 18.24 -21.54
CA ILE A 99 28.05 17.07 -20.64
C ILE A 99 27.44 17.34 -19.25
N SER A 100 27.81 18.42 -18.55
CA SER A 100 27.31 18.70 -17.19
C SER A 100 25.85 19.17 -17.14
N GLU A 101 25.39 19.92 -18.15
CA GLU A 101 23.99 20.39 -18.23
C GLU A 101 23.01 19.25 -18.53
N LEU A 102 23.49 18.15 -19.14
CA LEU A 102 22.65 17.02 -19.52
C LEU A 102 22.16 16.23 -18.30
N SER A 103 22.96 16.10 -17.25
CA SER A 103 22.54 15.40 -16.03
C SER A 103 21.36 16.10 -15.35
N GLU A 104 21.50 17.40 -15.09
CA GLU A 104 20.46 18.16 -14.41
C GLU A 104 19.19 18.31 -15.27
N ARG A 105 19.34 18.44 -16.59
CA ARG A 105 18.19 18.66 -17.49
C ARG A 105 17.48 17.38 -17.89
N VAL A 106 18.15 16.23 -17.95
CA VAL A 106 17.57 14.98 -18.49
C VAL A 106 17.47 13.88 -17.44
N ILE A 107 18.53 13.64 -16.67
CA ILE A 107 18.54 12.56 -15.66
C ILE A 107 17.57 12.91 -14.53
N LYS A 108 17.55 14.16 -14.07
CA LYS A 108 16.67 14.59 -13.00
C LYS A 108 15.18 14.38 -13.30
N PRO A 109 14.59 14.89 -14.39
CA PRO A 109 13.18 14.64 -14.69
C PRO A 109 12.88 13.17 -14.94
N ALA A 110 13.79 12.42 -15.58
CA ALA A 110 13.63 10.98 -15.78
C ALA A 110 13.50 10.22 -14.45
N MET A 111 14.35 10.53 -13.48
CA MET A 111 14.32 9.87 -12.17
C MET A 111 13.13 10.31 -11.31
N VAL A 112 12.64 11.55 -11.46
CA VAL A 112 11.40 11.99 -10.81
C VAL A 112 10.20 11.16 -11.29
N GLN A 113 10.08 10.91 -12.60
CA GLN A 113 9.01 10.07 -13.14
C GLN A 113 9.11 8.63 -12.62
N LEU A 114 10.34 8.09 -12.56
CA LEU A 114 10.55 6.76 -12.05
C LEU A 114 10.23 6.64 -10.55
N ALA A 115 10.58 7.65 -9.74
CA ALA A 115 10.21 7.73 -8.34
C ALA A 115 8.68 7.74 -8.16
N ASN A 116 7.98 8.52 -8.98
CA ASN A 116 6.52 8.60 -8.96
C ASN A 116 5.86 7.25 -9.27
N GLU A 117 6.36 6.52 -10.26
CA GLU A 117 5.86 5.19 -10.61
C GLU A 117 6.05 4.17 -9.47
N VAL A 118 7.20 4.20 -8.78
CA VAL A 118 7.44 3.33 -7.61
C VAL A 118 6.47 3.67 -6.48
N ASP A 119 6.33 4.96 -6.14
CA ASP A 119 5.41 5.41 -5.08
C ASP A 119 3.96 5.07 -5.42
N ARG A 120 3.53 5.30 -6.67
CA ARG A 120 2.19 4.95 -7.14
C ARG A 120 1.93 3.45 -7.02
N SER A 121 2.89 2.60 -7.38
CA SER A 121 2.76 1.14 -7.27
C SER A 121 2.49 0.69 -5.83
N ILE A 122 3.11 1.35 -4.85
CA ILE A 122 2.87 1.06 -3.42
C ILE A 122 1.49 1.60 -3.01
N MET A 123 1.14 2.83 -3.38
CA MET A 123 -0.14 3.42 -3.01
C MET A 123 -1.33 2.69 -3.62
N GLU A 124 -1.16 2.08 -4.81
CA GLU A 124 -2.18 1.24 -5.43
C GLU A 124 -2.56 0.04 -4.57
N LEU A 125 -1.74 -0.36 -3.57
CA LEU A 125 -2.10 -1.40 -2.60
C LEU A 125 -3.22 -0.99 -1.63
N TYR A 126 -3.71 0.26 -1.67
CA TYR A 126 -4.81 0.73 -0.83
C TYR A 126 -6.03 -0.21 -0.87
N TYR A 127 -6.31 -0.85 -2.01
CA TYR A 127 -7.47 -1.75 -2.16
C TYR A 127 -7.42 -2.95 -1.21
N LYS A 128 -6.23 -3.33 -0.70
CA LYS A 128 -6.06 -4.41 0.28
C LYS A 128 -6.35 -3.97 1.71
N VAL A 129 -6.50 -2.67 1.95
CA VAL A 129 -6.80 -2.09 3.27
C VAL A 129 -8.32 -1.98 3.42
N PRO A 130 -8.96 -2.74 4.34
CA PRO A 130 -10.42 -2.72 4.49
C PRO A 130 -10.90 -1.67 5.47
N SER A 131 -10.07 -1.28 6.44
CA SER A 131 -10.47 -0.27 7.41
C SER A 131 -10.47 1.09 6.72
N TRP A 132 -11.64 1.71 6.62
CA TRP A 132 -11.82 3.04 6.09
C TRP A 132 -12.59 3.87 7.12
N VAL A 133 -11.90 4.85 7.70
CA VAL A 133 -12.48 5.82 8.64
C VAL A 133 -12.78 7.13 7.92
N GLY A 134 -13.77 7.86 8.43
CA GLY A 134 -14.28 9.05 7.75
C GLY A 134 -15.53 8.77 6.92
N THR A 135 -15.96 9.82 6.23
CA THR A 135 -17.09 9.79 5.29
C THR A 135 -16.56 9.89 3.86
N SER A 136 -16.99 8.98 2.98
CA SER A 136 -16.69 9.03 1.54
C SER A 136 -17.04 10.42 0.96
N GLY A 137 -16.18 10.93 0.09
CA GLY A 137 -16.30 12.20 -0.60
C GLY A 137 -15.91 13.43 0.21
N LYS A 138 -15.53 13.28 1.49
CA LYS A 138 -15.18 14.40 2.37
C LYS A 138 -13.68 14.60 2.46
N LYS A 139 -13.28 15.88 2.45
CA LYS A 139 -11.89 16.31 2.62
C LYS A 139 -11.54 16.39 4.10
N ILE A 140 -10.29 16.12 4.43
CA ILE A 140 -9.75 16.28 5.79
C ILE A 140 -9.49 17.78 6.00
N GLY A 141 -10.25 18.40 6.89
CA GLY A 141 -10.18 19.85 7.15
C GLY A 141 -9.77 20.22 8.57
N SER A 142 -9.79 19.28 9.51
CA SER A 142 -9.53 19.53 10.93
C SER A 142 -8.67 18.45 11.58
N PHE A 143 -8.15 18.75 12.77
CA PHE A 143 -7.51 17.74 13.61
C PHE A 143 -8.48 16.60 13.97
N ALA A 144 -9.76 16.90 14.22
CA ALA A 144 -10.76 15.89 14.53
C ALA A 144 -11.01 14.93 13.35
N ASP A 145 -10.99 15.44 12.11
CA ASP A 145 -11.05 14.62 10.90
C ASP A 145 -9.83 13.69 10.79
N PHE A 146 -8.66 14.15 11.21
CA PHE A 146 -7.44 13.33 11.15
C PHE A 146 -7.39 12.30 12.29
N ALA A 147 -7.80 12.69 13.50
CA ALA A 147 -7.65 11.90 14.73
C ALA A 147 -8.42 10.57 14.73
N VAL A 148 -9.47 10.42 13.91
CA VAL A 148 -10.19 9.13 13.79
C VAL A 148 -9.34 8.00 13.22
N ALA A 149 -8.29 8.31 12.45
CA ALA A 149 -7.35 7.29 11.96
C ALA A 149 -6.45 6.71 13.06
N PRO A 150 -5.69 7.52 13.83
CA PRO A 150 -4.92 7.00 14.95
C PRO A 150 -5.81 6.38 16.04
N GLU A 151 -6.99 6.94 16.31
CA GLU A 151 -7.97 6.29 17.20
C GLU A 151 -8.30 4.86 16.74
N ARG A 152 -8.61 4.69 15.44
CA ARG A 152 -8.88 3.35 14.88
C ARG A 152 -7.65 2.43 14.93
N MET A 153 -6.44 2.96 14.76
CA MET A 153 -5.21 2.18 14.93
C MET A 153 -5.07 1.66 16.37
N ASP A 154 -5.41 2.49 17.35
CA ASP A 154 -5.35 2.14 18.77
C ASP A 154 -6.44 1.12 19.15
N GLU A 155 -7.67 1.28 18.64
CA GLU A 155 -8.76 0.30 18.81
C GLU A 155 -8.37 -1.10 18.29
N TYR A 156 -7.59 -1.15 17.20
CA TYR A 156 -7.03 -2.37 16.63
C TYR A 156 -5.71 -2.80 17.25
N ALA A 157 -5.22 -2.14 18.29
CA ALA A 157 -3.95 -2.44 18.95
C ALA A 157 -2.74 -2.46 17.99
N ASN A 158 -2.76 -1.59 16.97
CA ASN A 158 -1.62 -1.42 16.08
C ASN A 158 -0.46 -0.77 16.88
N PRO A 159 0.81 -1.13 16.59
CA PRO A 159 1.96 -0.50 17.24
C PRO A 159 1.94 1.02 17.06
N THR A 160 2.31 1.75 18.11
CA THR A 160 2.31 3.22 18.15
C THR A 160 3.54 3.83 17.51
N ASP A 161 4.65 3.09 17.47
CA ASP A 161 5.88 3.51 16.83
C ASP A 161 5.79 3.42 15.30
N GLY A 162 6.52 4.25 14.56
CA GLY A 162 6.66 4.09 13.10
C GLY A 162 5.36 4.19 12.31
N ARG A 163 4.37 4.96 12.80
CA ARG A 163 3.16 5.30 12.05
C ARG A 163 3.40 6.46 11.11
N SER A 164 2.88 6.36 9.89
CA SER A 164 2.96 7.42 8.90
C SER A 164 1.61 7.59 8.20
N ALA A 165 1.31 8.84 7.83
CA ALA A 165 0.19 9.19 6.99
C ALA A 165 0.68 9.78 5.69
N VAL A 166 0.09 9.37 4.57
CA VAL A 166 0.29 10.03 3.28
C VAL A 166 -1.04 10.57 2.80
N LEU A 167 -1.10 11.89 2.70
CA LEU A 167 -2.31 12.65 2.40
C LEU A 167 -2.23 13.23 0.98
N ALA A 168 -3.39 13.33 0.34
CA ALA A 168 -3.53 14.04 -0.92
C ALA A 168 -3.31 15.55 -0.67
N PRO A 169 -2.87 16.32 -1.69
CA PRO A 169 -2.53 17.73 -1.49
C PRO A 169 -3.69 18.54 -0.91
N ALA A 170 -4.91 18.31 -1.38
CA ALA A 170 -6.09 19.03 -0.88
C ALA A 170 -6.35 18.80 0.62
N ASP A 171 -6.12 17.57 1.09
CA ASP A 171 -6.33 17.17 2.50
C ASP A 171 -5.17 17.65 3.39
N HIS A 172 -3.93 17.57 2.88
CA HIS A 172 -2.75 18.11 3.56
C HIS A 172 -2.87 19.61 3.80
N TRP A 173 -3.24 20.40 2.78
CA TRP A 173 -3.41 21.84 2.92
C TRP A 173 -4.65 22.21 3.75
N GLY A 174 -5.71 21.39 3.71
CA GLY A 174 -6.87 21.54 4.59
C GLY A 174 -6.50 21.42 6.06
N LEU A 175 -5.81 20.34 6.42
CA LEU A 175 -5.31 20.11 7.77
C LEU A 175 -4.33 21.19 8.23
N LEU A 176 -3.46 21.67 7.33
CA LEU A 176 -2.49 22.72 7.64
C LEU A 176 -3.15 24.05 8.00
N GLY A 177 -4.25 24.39 7.32
CA GLY A 177 -5.06 25.56 7.67
C GLY A 177 -5.65 25.50 9.08
N SER A 178 -6.05 24.30 9.53
CA SER A 178 -6.52 24.10 10.91
C SER A 178 -5.39 24.25 11.93
N GLN A 179 -4.20 23.73 11.62
CA GLN A 179 -3.05 23.77 12.53
C GLN A 179 -2.53 25.20 12.79
N THR A 180 -2.61 26.11 11.80
CA THR A 180 -2.17 27.50 11.98
C THR A 180 -3.09 28.33 12.89
N ALA A 181 -4.32 27.88 13.12
CA ALA A 181 -5.24 28.50 14.07
C ALA A 181 -4.95 28.13 15.54
N LEU A 182 -4.08 27.15 15.79
CA LEU A 182 -3.69 26.76 17.15
C LEU A 182 -2.69 27.76 17.73
N TYR A 183 -2.96 28.20 18.97
CA TYR A 183 -2.08 29.09 19.76
C TYR A 183 -0.84 28.37 20.31
N ILE A 184 -0.13 27.60 19.48
CA ILE A 184 1.13 26.93 19.81
C ILE A 184 2.24 27.58 18.97
N GLN A 185 3.07 28.42 19.60
CA GLN A 185 4.00 29.30 18.87
C GLN A 185 5.00 28.54 17.97
N ASP A 186 5.49 27.37 18.37
CA ASP A 186 6.51 26.64 17.61
C ASP A 186 5.93 25.81 16.46
N ALA A 187 4.83 25.09 16.71
CA ALA A 187 4.14 24.31 15.68
C ALA A 187 3.50 25.21 14.60
N ALA A 188 2.86 26.31 15.01
CA ALA A 188 2.26 27.28 14.10
C ALA A 188 3.31 27.97 13.21
N LYS A 189 4.53 28.21 13.72
CA LYS A 189 5.62 28.82 12.94
C LYS A 189 6.13 27.89 11.82
N GLY A 190 6.21 26.59 12.07
CA GLY A 190 6.56 25.58 11.07
C GLY A 190 5.49 25.42 10.00
N ALA A 191 4.24 25.28 10.41
CA ALA A 191 3.09 25.20 9.51
C ALA A 191 2.95 26.47 8.65
N TYR A 192 3.04 27.66 9.26
CA TYR A 192 2.88 28.93 8.56
C TYR A 192 4.03 29.28 7.61
N ARG A 193 5.29 29.03 7.99
CA ARG A 193 6.46 29.45 7.20
C ARG A 193 6.99 28.39 6.25
N LYS A 194 6.89 27.10 6.59
CA LYS A 194 7.46 25.99 5.82
C LYS A 194 6.41 25.10 5.18
N GLY A 195 5.12 25.29 5.48
CA GLY A 195 4.05 24.46 4.92
C GLY A 195 4.13 22.99 5.36
N SER A 196 4.72 22.71 6.53
CA SER A 196 4.94 21.35 7.04
C SER A 196 4.02 21.07 8.22
N LEU A 197 3.30 19.95 8.17
CA LEU A 197 2.41 19.48 9.23
C LEU A 197 3.18 18.81 10.39
N GLY A 198 4.27 18.10 10.09
CA GLY A 198 5.05 17.37 11.10
C GLY A 198 4.34 16.12 11.61
N GLU A 199 4.74 15.68 12.81
CA GLU A 199 4.10 14.56 13.51
C GLU A 199 2.81 15.04 14.20
N ILE A 200 1.69 14.38 13.93
CA ILE A 200 0.39 14.70 14.51
C ILE A 200 -0.15 13.45 15.19
N GLY A 201 -0.33 13.50 16.51
CA GLY A 201 -0.91 12.40 17.29
C GLY A 201 -0.14 11.07 17.17
N GLY A 202 1.20 11.12 17.14
CA GLY A 202 2.02 9.91 17.00
C GLY A 202 2.17 9.41 15.56
N VAL A 203 1.78 10.21 14.56
CA VAL A 203 1.79 9.84 13.14
C VAL A 203 2.57 10.87 12.32
N ASP A 204 3.61 10.41 11.62
CA ASP A 204 4.37 11.26 10.70
C ASP A 204 3.56 11.57 9.43
N THR A 205 3.26 12.84 9.19
CA THR A 205 2.43 13.23 8.03
C THR A 205 3.27 13.64 6.82
N TYR A 206 2.90 13.09 5.67
CA TYR A 206 3.51 13.35 4.37
C TYR A 206 2.43 13.71 3.35
N MET A 207 2.82 14.44 2.32
CA MET A 207 1.97 14.76 1.17
C MET A 207 2.45 14.01 -0.05
N SER A 208 1.53 13.48 -0.85
CA SER A 208 1.85 12.98 -2.18
C SER A 208 0.76 13.29 -3.19
N GLN A 209 1.19 13.67 -4.39
CA GLN A 209 0.30 13.88 -5.54
C GLN A 209 -0.14 12.55 -6.16
N ASN A 210 0.52 11.44 -5.83
CA ASN A 210 0.27 10.11 -6.39
C ASN A 210 -0.84 9.34 -5.64
N ILE A 211 -1.54 10.00 -4.70
CA ILE A 211 -2.63 9.37 -3.96
C ILE A 211 -3.72 8.90 -4.94
N PRO A 212 -4.07 7.60 -4.90
CA PRO A 212 -5.03 7.03 -5.83
C PRO A 212 -6.43 7.56 -5.55
N VAL A 213 -7.19 7.65 -6.63
CA VAL A 213 -8.62 7.96 -6.61
C VAL A 213 -9.37 6.67 -6.91
N HIS A 214 -10.21 6.26 -5.97
CA HIS A 214 -11.06 5.09 -6.12
C HIS A 214 -12.41 5.51 -6.70
N THR A 215 -12.83 4.85 -7.78
CA THR A 215 -14.19 5.00 -8.32
C THR A 215 -15.00 3.77 -7.94
N ALA A 216 -16.02 3.99 -7.14
CA ALA A 216 -16.89 2.98 -6.59
C ALA A 216 -17.76 2.35 -7.71
N GLY A 217 -18.12 1.07 -7.56
CA GLY A 217 -19.02 0.40 -8.52
C GLY A 217 -20.43 0.99 -8.59
N THR A 218 -21.26 0.51 -9.52
CA THR A 218 -22.66 0.98 -9.70
C THR A 218 -23.68 0.26 -8.81
N ARG A 219 -23.25 -0.72 -8.02
CA ARG A 219 -24.05 -1.52 -7.07
C ARG A 219 -24.95 -0.72 -6.12
N THR A 220 -26.12 -1.30 -5.84
CA THR A 220 -26.98 -0.92 -4.71
C THR A 220 -26.54 -1.61 -3.42
N ASN A 221 -27.09 -1.17 -2.29
CA ASN A 221 -27.02 -1.97 -1.06
C ASN A 221 -27.72 -3.31 -1.30
N GLY A 222 -27.11 -4.37 -0.79
CA GLY A 222 -27.55 -5.75 -1.01
C GLY A 222 -27.63 -6.53 0.29
N THR A 223 -27.68 -7.84 0.16
CA THR A 223 -27.62 -8.79 1.28
C THR A 223 -26.61 -9.88 1.01
N ILE A 224 -26.21 -10.59 2.06
CA ILE A 224 -25.54 -11.88 1.90
C ILE A 224 -26.54 -12.86 1.25
N GLY A 225 -26.14 -13.44 0.12
CA GLY A 225 -27.00 -14.26 -0.74
C GLY A 225 -26.93 -15.77 -0.49
N ALA A 226 -26.12 -16.22 0.46
CA ALA A 226 -25.96 -17.63 0.81
C ALA A 226 -25.57 -17.79 2.29
N ALA A 227 -25.70 -19.01 2.82
CA ALA A 227 -25.33 -19.31 4.19
C ALA A 227 -23.85 -19.03 4.47
N ILE A 228 -23.59 -18.25 5.51
CA ILE A 228 -22.26 -18.02 6.07
C ILE A 228 -22.36 -18.21 7.58
N THR A 229 -21.75 -19.28 8.06
CA THR A 229 -21.75 -19.72 9.46
C THR A 229 -20.32 -19.83 9.97
N SER A 230 -20.14 -20.13 11.26
CA SER A 230 -18.82 -20.38 11.85
C SER A 230 -18.07 -21.57 11.23
N ALA A 231 -18.77 -22.47 10.52
CA ALA A 231 -18.18 -23.62 9.83
C ALA A 231 -17.86 -23.35 8.34
N THR A 232 -18.33 -22.23 7.78
CA THR A 232 -18.16 -21.91 6.35
C THR A 232 -16.69 -21.69 5.98
N ILE A 233 -15.89 -21.13 6.89
CA ILE A 233 -14.47 -20.92 6.67
C ILE A 233 -13.70 -20.98 7.98
N THR A 234 -12.54 -21.63 7.95
CA THR A 234 -11.62 -21.74 9.09
C THR A 234 -10.31 -21.04 8.78
N TYR A 235 -9.58 -20.61 9.82
CA TYR A 235 -8.28 -19.98 9.63
C TYR A 235 -7.32 -20.91 8.89
N ASP A 236 -7.29 -22.21 9.19
CA ASP A 236 -6.37 -23.16 8.55
C ASP A 236 -6.54 -23.24 7.02
N ALA A 237 -7.77 -23.04 6.52
CA ALA A 237 -8.08 -23.04 5.10
C ALA A 237 -7.58 -21.77 4.38
N VAL A 238 -7.49 -20.64 5.09
CA VAL A 238 -7.16 -19.32 4.51
C VAL A 238 -5.93 -18.66 5.12
N LYS A 239 -5.16 -19.35 5.97
CA LYS A 239 -4.03 -18.78 6.71
C LYS A 239 -3.00 -18.04 5.84
N ASP A 240 -2.88 -18.42 4.58
CA ASP A 240 -1.94 -17.80 3.64
C ASP A 240 -2.52 -16.53 2.98
N SER A 241 -3.72 -16.63 2.40
CA SER A 241 -4.36 -15.54 1.64
C SER A 241 -5.17 -14.59 2.52
N MET A 242 -5.85 -15.13 3.53
CA MET A 242 -6.92 -14.49 4.32
C MET A 242 -8.05 -13.96 3.44
N GLU A 243 -8.34 -14.65 2.33
CA GLU A 243 -9.36 -14.29 1.34
C GLU A 243 -10.56 -15.21 1.45
N GLN A 244 -11.77 -14.68 1.20
CA GLN A 244 -13.00 -15.45 1.14
C GLN A 244 -13.84 -15.00 -0.04
N THR A 245 -14.48 -15.93 -0.75
CA THR A 245 -15.51 -15.59 -1.73
C THR A 245 -16.88 -15.71 -1.07
N ILE A 246 -17.68 -14.65 -1.16
CA ILE A 246 -19.04 -14.59 -0.63
C ILE A 246 -20.04 -14.35 -1.76
N SER A 247 -21.26 -14.85 -1.61
CA SER A 247 -22.36 -14.51 -2.53
C SER A 247 -23.10 -13.30 -1.99
N LEU A 248 -23.28 -12.28 -2.83
CA LEU A 248 -24.11 -11.11 -2.55
C LEU A 248 -25.33 -11.12 -3.47
N ALA A 249 -26.48 -10.72 -2.92
CA ALA A 249 -27.74 -10.55 -3.64
C ALA A 249 -28.25 -9.11 -3.51
N GLY A 250 -29.21 -8.73 -4.36
CA GLY A 250 -29.84 -7.40 -4.31
C GLY A 250 -28.94 -6.25 -4.79
N LEU A 251 -27.91 -6.53 -5.59
CA LEU A 251 -26.96 -5.51 -6.08
C LEU A 251 -27.49 -4.67 -7.26
N GLY A 252 -28.65 -5.05 -7.81
CA GLY A 252 -29.19 -4.53 -9.06
C GLY A 252 -28.65 -5.28 -10.29
N THR A 253 -29.49 -5.43 -11.33
CA THR A 253 -29.15 -6.21 -12.53
C THR A 253 -28.00 -5.53 -13.29
N THR A 254 -26.94 -6.27 -13.64
CA THR A 254 -25.73 -5.79 -14.35
C THR A 254 -24.90 -4.72 -13.62
N ASN A 255 -25.24 -4.41 -12.37
CA ASN A 255 -24.44 -3.47 -11.59
C ASN A 255 -23.09 -4.05 -11.22
N THR A 256 -22.10 -3.17 -11.12
CA THR A 256 -20.71 -3.55 -10.87
C THR A 256 -20.36 -3.33 -9.41
N VAL A 257 -19.57 -4.25 -8.86
CA VAL A 257 -18.79 -4.10 -7.63
C VAL A 257 -17.34 -3.99 -8.07
N LYS A 258 -16.62 -3.00 -7.57
CA LYS A 258 -15.25 -2.68 -8.01
C LYS A 258 -14.22 -3.07 -6.96
N LYS A 259 -13.05 -3.49 -7.43
CA LYS A 259 -11.88 -3.74 -6.60
C LYS A 259 -11.56 -2.51 -5.76
N GLY A 260 -11.44 -2.71 -4.45
CA GLY A 260 -11.22 -1.65 -3.47
C GLY A 260 -12.49 -1.09 -2.83
N ASP A 261 -13.67 -1.50 -3.29
CA ASP A 261 -14.94 -1.20 -2.61
C ASP A 261 -14.90 -1.73 -1.17
N VAL A 262 -15.34 -0.93 -0.21
CA VAL A 262 -15.43 -1.32 1.20
C VAL A 262 -16.89 -1.42 1.63
N PHE A 263 -17.24 -2.44 2.40
CA PHE A 263 -18.58 -2.61 2.96
C PHE A 263 -18.55 -3.19 4.37
N THR A 264 -19.69 -3.08 5.06
CA THR A 264 -19.98 -3.72 6.34
C THR A 264 -21.18 -4.64 6.23
N ILE A 265 -21.26 -5.65 7.09
CA ILE A 265 -22.42 -6.54 7.21
C ILE A 265 -23.12 -6.23 8.54
N THR A 266 -24.44 -6.06 8.50
CA THR A 266 -25.23 -5.80 9.71
C THR A 266 -25.09 -6.93 10.72
N GLY A 267 -24.81 -6.58 11.98
CA GLY A 267 -24.62 -7.55 13.07
C GLY A 267 -23.24 -8.18 13.16
N VAL A 268 -22.33 -7.89 12.21
CA VAL A 268 -20.96 -8.41 12.20
C VAL A 268 -20.00 -7.33 12.71
N TYR A 269 -19.51 -7.50 13.93
CA TYR A 269 -18.65 -6.53 14.61
C TYR A 269 -17.18 -6.86 14.46
N ALA A 270 -16.34 -5.82 14.46
CA ALA A 270 -14.91 -5.99 14.54
C ALA A 270 -14.50 -6.52 15.91
N VAL A 271 -13.34 -7.17 15.96
CA VAL A 271 -12.78 -7.76 17.17
C VAL A 271 -11.38 -7.21 17.39
N ASN A 272 -11.04 -6.92 18.64
CA ASN A 272 -9.68 -6.54 19.00
C ASN A 272 -8.75 -7.74 18.76
N PRO A 273 -7.67 -7.57 17.97
CA PRO A 273 -6.84 -8.70 17.55
C PRO A 273 -6.01 -9.29 18.70
N VAL A 274 -5.94 -8.68 19.87
CA VAL A 274 -5.23 -9.26 21.03
C VAL A 274 -6.23 -9.90 21.99
N THR A 275 -7.21 -9.12 22.48
CA THR A 275 -8.12 -9.59 23.53
C THR A 275 -9.27 -10.46 23.02
N LYS A 276 -9.50 -10.46 21.70
CA LYS A 276 -10.64 -11.10 21.03
C LYS A 276 -12.01 -10.57 21.49
N ALA A 277 -12.02 -9.44 22.19
CA ALA A 277 -13.24 -8.74 22.58
C ALA A 277 -13.86 -8.03 21.38
N ARG A 278 -15.20 -7.99 21.35
CA ARG A 278 -15.96 -7.22 20.36
C ARG A 278 -15.69 -5.72 20.51
N LEU A 279 -15.45 -5.05 19.40
CA LEU A 279 -15.32 -3.60 19.29
C LEU A 279 -16.68 -2.94 19.01
N GLY A 280 -16.77 -1.63 19.24
CA GLY A 280 -18.02 -0.85 19.13
C GLY A 280 -18.53 -0.59 17.72
N PHE A 281 -17.85 -1.10 16.68
CA PHE A 281 -18.16 -0.82 15.29
C PHE A 281 -18.20 -2.09 14.42
N LEU A 282 -18.91 -2.02 13.29
CA LEU A 282 -19.03 -3.12 12.35
C LEU A 282 -17.71 -3.43 11.66
N LYS A 283 -17.44 -4.71 11.37
CA LYS A 283 -16.26 -5.11 10.61
C LYS A 283 -16.40 -4.63 9.17
N GLN A 284 -15.36 -3.96 8.68
CA GLN A 284 -15.24 -3.59 7.28
C GLN A 284 -14.48 -4.66 6.50
N PHE A 285 -14.91 -4.88 5.27
CA PHE A 285 -14.31 -5.79 4.29
C PHE A 285 -14.05 -5.04 2.99
N THR A 286 -12.97 -5.37 2.30
CA THR A 286 -12.63 -4.81 0.98
C THR A 286 -12.78 -5.86 -0.11
N VAL A 287 -13.19 -5.43 -1.30
CA VAL A 287 -13.30 -6.25 -2.49
C VAL A 287 -11.96 -6.36 -3.20
N LEU A 288 -11.55 -7.56 -3.56
CA LEU A 288 -10.23 -7.84 -4.15
C LEU A 288 -10.20 -7.81 -5.67
N GLU A 289 -11.34 -8.08 -6.32
CA GLU A 289 -11.49 -8.21 -7.76
C GLU A 289 -12.84 -7.65 -8.22
N ASP A 290 -12.90 -7.06 -9.42
CA ASP A 290 -14.14 -6.56 -10.00
C ASP A 290 -15.15 -7.70 -10.20
N ALA A 291 -16.42 -7.44 -9.88
CA ALA A 291 -17.52 -8.37 -10.10
C ALA A 291 -18.71 -7.65 -10.73
N THR A 292 -19.41 -8.33 -11.63
CA THR A 292 -20.64 -7.81 -12.25
C THR A 292 -21.81 -8.69 -11.85
N ALA A 293 -22.88 -8.07 -11.34
CA ALA A 293 -24.07 -8.78 -10.91
C ALA A 293 -24.85 -9.38 -12.09
N ALA A 294 -25.09 -10.68 -12.03
CA ALA A 294 -26.00 -11.40 -12.93
C ALA A 294 -27.32 -11.64 -12.21
N ALA A 295 -28.44 -11.21 -12.81
CA ALA A 295 -29.77 -11.27 -12.18
C ALA A 295 -29.82 -10.69 -10.75
N GLY A 296 -29.01 -9.66 -10.47
CA GLY A 296 -28.96 -8.97 -9.17
C GLY A 296 -28.07 -9.66 -8.11
N ALA A 297 -27.34 -10.72 -8.45
CA ALA A 297 -26.41 -11.40 -7.54
C ALA A 297 -24.99 -11.49 -8.12
N ALA A 298 -23.98 -11.51 -7.27
CA ALA A 298 -22.58 -11.67 -7.65
C ALA A 298 -21.79 -12.45 -6.60
N ASN A 299 -20.82 -13.27 -7.04
CA ASN A 299 -19.79 -13.80 -6.16
C ASN A 299 -18.67 -12.76 -6.05
N VAL A 300 -18.36 -12.36 -4.83
CA VAL A 300 -17.41 -11.29 -4.53
C VAL A 300 -16.29 -11.84 -3.66
N LYS A 301 -15.05 -11.65 -4.11
CA LYS A 301 -13.85 -12.04 -3.39
C LYS A 301 -13.43 -10.92 -2.45
N ILE A 302 -13.33 -11.21 -1.15
CA ILE A 302 -13.17 -10.23 -0.08
C ILE A 302 -11.94 -10.49 0.77
N TRP A 303 -11.48 -9.42 1.43
CA TRP A 303 -10.50 -9.46 2.51
C TRP A 303 -10.94 -8.58 3.69
N PRO A 304 -10.69 -9.00 4.95
CA PRO A 304 -10.22 -10.32 5.34
C PRO A 304 -11.34 -11.36 5.24
N ALA A 305 -10.98 -12.64 5.20
CA ALA A 305 -11.91 -13.74 5.44
C ALA A 305 -12.57 -13.60 6.82
N MET A 306 -13.82 -14.01 6.96
CA MET A 306 -14.58 -13.93 8.20
C MET A 306 -14.23 -15.12 9.12
N ILE A 307 -13.38 -14.89 10.12
CA ILE A 307 -13.00 -15.90 11.12
C ILE A 307 -13.76 -15.65 12.42
N TRP A 308 -14.63 -16.59 12.78
CA TRP A 308 -15.62 -16.42 13.86
C TRP A 308 -15.10 -16.87 15.23
N THR A 309 -14.15 -17.80 15.25
CA THR A 309 -13.69 -18.50 16.46
C THR A 309 -12.18 -18.73 16.44
N GLY A 310 -11.63 -19.18 17.58
CA GLY A 310 -10.22 -19.48 17.74
C GLY A 310 -9.32 -18.26 17.91
N ALA A 311 -8.02 -18.50 17.96
CA ALA A 311 -7.01 -17.45 18.16
C ALA A 311 -7.03 -16.40 17.06
N PHE A 312 -7.39 -16.74 15.83
CA PHE A 312 -7.42 -15.81 14.70
C PHE A 312 -8.80 -15.18 14.46
N LYS A 313 -9.73 -15.27 15.42
CA LYS A 313 -11.05 -14.62 15.37
C LYS A 313 -10.89 -13.14 15.04
N ASN A 314 -11.60 -12.69 14.01
CA ASN A 314 -11.58 -11.30 13.55
C ASN A 314 -12.96 -10.65 13.42
N ILE A 315 -14.02 -11.43 13.60
CA ILE A 315 -15.40 -10.97 13.67
C ILE A 315 -16.13 -11.53 14.89
N ASP A 316 -17.12 -10.79 15.38
CA ASP A 316 -18.06 -11.22 16.40
C ASP A 316 -19.49 -10.98 15.90
N THR A 317 -20.35 -11.97 16.07
CA THR A 317 -21.78 -11.89 15.69
C THR A 317 -22.58 -12.77 16.65
N SER A 318 -23.80 -12.33 16.97
CA SER A 318 -24.78 -13.14 17.71
C SER A 318 -25.60 -14.07 16.81
N ASP A 319 -25.52 -13.88 15.49
CA ASP A 319 -26.25 -14.68 14.51
C ASP A 319 -25.51 -15.98 14.21
N SER A 320 -26.24 -17.08 14.06
CA SER A 320 -25.66 -18.38 13.64
C SER A 320 -25.42 -18.49 12.14
N ASP A 321 -26.12 -17.67 11.35
CA ASP A 321 -26.01 -17.58 9.89
C ASP A 321 -26.18 -16.12 9.45
N LEU A 322 -25.31 -15.65 8.56
CA LEU A 322 -25.37 -14.29 7.99
C LEU A 322 -26.22 -14.20 6.72
N ASN A 323 -26.82 -15.29 6.25
CA ASN A 323 -27.69 -15.24 5.08
C ASN A 323 -28.80 -14.18 5.24
N GLY A 324 -29.01 -13.38 4.20
CA GLY A 324 -29.99 -12.29 4.19
C GLY A 324 -29.59 -11.04 4.99
N LYS A 325 -28.45 -11.03 5.70
CA LYS A 325 -27.99 -9.84 6.43
C LYS A 325 -27.63 -8.73 5.45
N ALA A 326 -28.03 -7.50 5.80
CA ALA A 326 -27.83 -6.34 4.96
C ALA A 326 -26.34 -5.97 4.85
N VAL A 327 -25.93 -5.68 3.61
CA VAL A 327 -24.61 -5.19 3.23
C VAL A 327 -24.72 -3.70 2.91
N THR A 328 -23.89 -2.90 3.59
CA THR A 328 -23.83 -1.45 3.40
C THR A 328 -22.45 -1.04 2.91
N TRP A 329 -22.41 -0.35 1.77
CA TRP A 329 -21.18 0.14 1.16
C TRP A 329 -20.70 1.44 1.81
N GLN A 330 -19.39 1.58 2.01
CA GLN A 330 -18.77 2.77 2.58
C GLN A 330 -18.87 3.98 1.65
N SER A 331 -18.78 3.73 0.34
CA SER A 331 -18.94 4.73 -0.72
C SER A 331 -20.25 4.53 -1.46
N ALA A 332 -20.90 5.64 -1.80
CA ALA A 332 -22.10 5.59 -2.65
C ALA A 332 -21.79 4.99 -4.03
N ALA A 333 -22.85 4.59 -4.75
CA ALA A 333 -22.73 4.11 -6.13
C ALA A 333 -22.06 5.17 -7.00
N SER A 334 -21.07 4.76 -7.80
CA SER A 334 -20.30 5.64 -8.71
C SER A 334 -19.56 6.82 -8.04
N ALA A 335 -19.44 6.84 -6.71
CA ALA A 335 -18.69 7.86 -5.99
C ALA A 335 -17.18 7.80 -6.32
N VAL A 336 -16.53 8.95 -6.25
CA VAL A 336 -15.11 9.11 -6.57
C VAL A 336 -14.39 9.65 -5.34
N ASP A 337 -13.54 8.82 -4.75
CA ASP A 337 -12.95 9.05 -3.43
C ASP A 337 -11.43 9.00 -3.44
N ARG A 338 -10.78 10.03 -2.91
CA ARG A 338 -9.33 10.02 -2.66
C ARG A 338 -9.01 9.07 -1.51
N GLN A 339 -7.98 8.26 -1.67
CA GLN A 339 -7.63 7.20 -0.73
C GLN A 339 -6.39 7.60 0.06
N ASN A 340 -6.56 8.53 1.02
CA ASN A 340 -5.49 8.84 1.97
C ASN A 340 -5.22 7.61 2.83
N LEU A 341 -3.95 7.40 3.19
CA LEU A 341 -3.53 6.22 3.94
C LEU A 341 -2.84 6.64 5.23
N VAL A 342 -3.19 5.97 6.32
CA VAL A 342 -2.48 6.01 7.60
C VAL A 342 -2.08 4.58 7.95
N PHE A 343 -0.81 4.33 8.18
CA PHE A 343 -0.29 2.97 8.31
C PHE A 343 0.95 2.90 9.18
N HIS A 344 1.17 1.72 9.74
CA HIS A 344 2.45 1.36 10.34
C HIS A 344 3.45 0.93 9.24
N LYS A 345 4.75 1.18 9.42
CA LYS A 345 5.82 0.80 8.48
C LYS A 345 5.73 -0.65 7.97
N ASN A 346 5.33 -1.58 8.84
CA ASN A 346 5.19 -3.00 8.51
C ASN A 346 3.86 -3.39 7.85
N ALA A 347 3.01 -2.45 7.43
CA ALA A 347 1.80 -2.76 6.69
C ALA A 347 2.10 -3.14 5.24
N PHE A 348 3.05 -2.42 4.62
CA PHE A 348 3.47 -2.58 3.24
C PHE A 348 4.97 -2.86 3.17
N ALA A 349 5.39 -3.60 2.16
CA ALA A 349 6.79 -3.87 1.88
C ALA A 349 7.13 -3.51 0.44
N LEU A 350 8.30 -2.89 0.26
CA LEU A 350 8.95 -2.69 -1.02
C LEU A 350 10.27 -3.47 -1.01
N VAL A 351 10.50 -4.20 -2.09
CA VAL A 351 11.76 -4.91 -2.31
C VAL A 351 12.29 -4.54 -3.68
N SER A 352 13.56 -4.14 -3.75
CA SER A 352 14.26 -3.93 -5.02
C SER A 352 15.48 -4.84 -5.12
N VAL A 353 15.70 -5.41 -6.31
CA VAL A 353 16.82 -6.32 -6.56
C VAL A 353 17.67 -5.75 -7.70
N PRO A 354 19.02 -5.81 -7.60
CA PRO A 354 19.88 -5.37 -8.68
C PRO A 354 19.74 -6.30 -9.89
N LEU A 355 19.43 -5.73 -11.05
CA LEU A 355 19.38 -6.47 -12.31
C LEU A 355 20.77 -7.00 -12.71
N VAL A 356 20.81 -8.20 -13.30
CA VAL A 356 22.04 -8.79 -13.85
C VAL A 356 22.59 -7.96 -15.01
N SER A 357 23.91 -7.96 -15.24
CA SER A 357 24.48 -7.36 -16.45
C SER A 357 24.28 -8.31 -17.62
N PRO A 358 23.58 -7.94 -18.71
CA PRO A 358 23.40 -8.85 -19.84
C PRO A 358 24.74 -9.22 -20.48
N PRO A 359 24.97 -10.50 -20.84
CA PRO A 359 26.17 -10.89 -21.57
C PRO A 359 26.18 -10.19 -22.93
N GLY A 360 27.25 -9.44 -23.22
CA GLY A 360 27.42 -8.68 -24.47
C GLY A 360 27.16 -7.18 -24.38
N ALA A 361 26.60 -6.69 -23.27
CA ALA A 361 26.53 -5.25 -23.01
C ALA A 361 27.87 -4.73 -22.46
N VAL A 362 28.44 -3.72 -23.11
CA VAL A 362 29.69 -3.07 -22.70
C VAL A 362 29.38 -1.90 -21.77
N ASP A 363 30.25 -1.62 -20.80
CA ASP A 363 30.14 -0.48 -19.87
C ASP A 363 28.83 -0.39 -19.05
N VAL A 364 28.25 -1.54 -18.69
CA VAL A 364 27.09 -1.59 -17.80
C VAL A 364 27.48 -1.15 -16.39
N SER A 365 26.80 -0.15 -15.84
CA SER A 365 26.94 0.23 -14.42
C SER A 365 25.71 -0.17 -13.61
N ARG A 366 25.95 -0.57 -12.35
CA ARG A 366 24.93 -0.91 -11.36
C ARG A 366 25.25 -0.18 -10.07
N ARG A 367 24.26 0.48 -9.49
CA ARG A 367 24.39 1.22 -8.24
C ARG A 367 23.23 0.90 -7.31
N SER A 368 23.55 0.75 -6.03
CA SER A 368 22.63 0.39 -4.97
C SER A 368 22.81 1.37 -3.81
N TYR A 369 21.70 1.87 -3.25
CA TYR A 369 21.72 2.83 -2.15
C TYR A 369 20.41 2.74 -1.37
N LYS A 370 20.49 2.53 -0.05
CA LYS A 370 19.33 2.43 0.86
C LYS A 370 18.21 1.50 0.37
N GLY A 371 18.60 0.38 -0.24
CA GLY A 371 17.68 -0.61 -0.79
C GLY A 371 17.04 -0.24 -2.13
N THR A 372 17.48 0.83 -2.78
CA THR A 372 17.07 1.18 -4.15
C THR A 372 18.21 0.80 -5.10
N ASN A 373 17.89 0.16 -6.24
CA ASN A 373 18.87 -0.31 -7.21
C ASN A 373 18.59 0.28 -8.58
N VAL A 374 19.62 0.78 -9.25
CA VAL A 374 19.56 1.31 -10.62
C VAL A 374 20.63 0.65 -11.48
N ARG A 375 20.27 0.22 -12.68
CA ARG A 375 21.20 -0.26 -13.72
C ARG A 375 21.17 0.68 -14.92
N VAL A 376 22.34 1.04 -15.43
CA VAL A 376 22.53 1.83 -16.66
C VAL A 376 23.22 0.98 -17.71
N ILE A 377 22.65 0.93 -18.92
CA ILE A 377 23.24 0.28 -20.09
C ILE A 377 23.38 1.32 -21.21
N PRO A 378 24.61 1.69 -21.61
CA PRO A 378 24.82 2.44 -22.84
C PRO A 378 24.65 1.54 -24.07
N VAL A 379 24.02 2.07 -25.12
CA VAL A 379 23.78 1.41 -26.40
C VAL A 379 24.17 2.39 -27.50
N TYR A 380 25.03 1.96 -28.41
CA TYR A 380 25.48 2.78 -29.53
C TYR A 380 24.86 2.31 -30.84
N ASP A 381 24.22 3.24 -31.56
CA ASP A 381 23.75 3.03 -32.93
C ASP A 381 24.78 3.60 -33.91
N GLY A 382 25.55 2.70 -34.52
CA GLY A 382 26.59 3.06 -35.49
C GLY A 382 26.06 3.53 -36.85
N VAL A 383 24.77 3.37 -37.15
CA VAL A 383 24.17 3.85 -38.41
C VAL A 383 23.84 5.32 -38.32
N ASN A 384 23.27 5.75 -37.18
CA ASN A 384 22.80 7.11 -36.98
C ASN A 384 23.76 7.97 -36.12
N ASP A 385 24.87 7.41 -35.64
CA ASP A 385 25.82 8.06 -34.71
C ASP A 385 25.11 8.61 -33.45
N VAL A 386 24.30 7.75 -32.83
CA VAL A 386 23.50 8.08 -31.64
C VAL A 386 23.87 7.18 -30.47
N SER A 387 24.15 7.81 -29.34
CA SER A 387 24.37 7.13 -28.06
C SER A 387 23.11 7.17 -27.20
N SER A 388 22.55 5.99 -26.91
CA SER A 388 21.38 5.82 -26.06
C SER A 388 21.78 5.25 -24.70
N PHE A 389 21.13 5.68 -23.64
CA PHE A 389 21.33 5.17 -22.28
C PHE A 389 20.00 4.65 -21.75
N ARG A 390 20.04 3.40 -21.30
CA ARG A 390 18.91 2.70 -20.71
C ARG A 390 19.06 2.62 -19.21
N LEU A 391 18.15 3.24 -18.46
CA LEU A 391 18.06 3.07 -17.01
C LEU A 391 16.95 2.10 -16.67
N ASP A 392 17.26 1.04 -15.90
CA ASP A 392 16.27 0.10 -15.41
C ASP A 392 16.33 0.00 -13.88
N ILE A 393 15.14 -0.20 -13.29
CA ILE A 393 14.94 -0.66 -11.91
C ILE A 393 14.06 -1.91 -11.92
N LEU A 394 14.26 -2.79 -10.94
CA LEU A 394 13.44 -3.96 -10.71
C LEU A 394 13.01 -3.98 -9.25
N TYR A 395 11.70 -4.05 -9.02
CA TYR A 395 11.12 -4.03 -7.68
C TYR A 395 9.81 -4.83 -7.59
N GLY A 396 9.37 -5.06 -6.37
CA GLY A 396 8.12 -5.72 -6.01
C GLY A 396 7.49 -5.04 -4.81
N VAL A 397 6.17 -4.96 -4.79
CA VAL A 397 5.38 -4.33 -3.72
C VAL A 397 4.33 -5.31 -3.21
N GLN A 398 4.11 -5.34 -1.90
CA GLN A 398 3.08 -6.18 -1.30
C GLN A 398 2.57 -5.58 0.00
N ALA A 399 1.26 -5.71 0.26
CA ALA A 399 0.69 -5.47 1.58
C ALA A 399 0.92 -6.73 2.44
N ILE A 400 1.91 -6.67 3.33
CA ILE A 400 2.35 -7.80 4.16
C ILE A 400 1.43 -8.01 5.36
N ASP A 401 0.98 -6.93 5.99
CA ASP A 401 -0.06 -6.94 7.03
C ASP A 401 -1.02 -5.77 6.85
N PRO A 402 -2.05 -5.91 5.98
CA PRO A 402 -2.99 -4.83 5.71
C PRO A 402 -3.84 -4.43 6.91
N ARG A 403 -3.79 -5.17 8.03
CA ARG A 403 -4.49 -4.81 9.28
C ARG A 403 -3.86 -3.57 9.94
N LEU A 404 -2.59 -3.32 9.66
CA LEU A 404 -1.83 -2.21 10.22
C LEU A 404 -1.99 -0.89 9.43
N ALA A 405 -2.93 -0.86 8.48
CA ALA A 405 -3.21 0.29 7.64
C ALA A 405 -4.70 0.64 7.68
N HIS A 406 -5.00 1.91 7.48
CA HIS A 406 -6.34 2.48 7.46
C HIS A 406 -6.44 3.50 6.35
N ARG A 407 -7.55 3.48 5.62
CA ARG A 407 -7.92 4.55 4.68
C ARG A 407 -8.60 5.66 5.46
N LEU A 408 -8.36 6.91 5.05
CA LEU A 408 -8.86 8.09 5.73
C LEU A 408 -9.56 9.04 4.77
N SER A 409 -10.73 9.51 5.18
CA SER A 409 -11.45 10.64 4.58
C SER A 409 -11.89 11.59 5.69
N GLY A 410 -12.29 12.81 5.34
CA GLY A 410 -12.84 13.75 6.33
C GLY A 410 -14.18 13.27 6.91
N ASN A 411 -14.66 13.94 7.95
CA ASN A 411 -15.99 13.69 8.51
C ASN A 411 -17.00 14.76 8.11
N THR A 412 -18.28 14.47 8.38
CA THR A 412 -19.38 15.43 8.22
C THR A 412 -19.60 16.31 9.45
N ASN A 413 -18.87 16.11 10.54
CA ASN A 413 -19.00 16.93 11.74
C ASN A 413 -17.88 17.99 11.81
N PRO A 414 -18.23 19.25 12.16
CA PRO A 414 -17.30 20.37 12.25
C PRO A 414 -16.24 20.22 13.33
#